data_AF-A0A2V9XMX0-F1
#
_entry.id   AF-A0A2V9XMX0-F1
#
_cell.length_a   1.000
_cell.length_b   1.000
_cell.length_c   1.000
_cell.angle_alpha   90.00
_cell.angle_beta   90.00
_cell.angle_gamma   90.00
#
_symmetry.space_group_name_H-M   'P 1'
#
loop_
_entity.id
_entity.type
_entity.pdbx_description
1 polymer ?
#
loop_
_entity_poly.entity_id
_entity_poly.type
_entity_poly.pdbx_seq_one_letter_code
_entity_poly.pdbx_strand_id
1 'polypeptide(L)'
;MRRASAAIITSVLAFAGYALHAQDAKLRTVHVFVALADNQHQGIVPVAPVLGNGEDPARNLYWGSAYGVKTFFSRSPEWERLNCVQKPKPAILERCVFKYRTANVYLISDAYRGIEIKQAIWDFLDSAAGGSADAVTMSEDPPGTVLHLPAHGGSTLLAYIGHDGLMDFQLPHYPQQRDASHREAIVLACASKQFFGEAVRASGAYPLLWTTGLMAPEAYTLKSALDGWIAAENREQVRDRAAGAYDKYQKCGIRAAHRLLTTGW
;
A
#
# COMPACT_ATOMS: atom_id res chain seq x y z
N MET A 1 54.53 -64.92 3.49
CA MET A 1 54.20 -63.89 2.48
C MET A 1 52.71 -63.54 2.59
N ARG A 2 52.45 -62.26 2.92
CA ARG A 2 51.24 -61.43 2.82
C ARG A 2 49.87 -62.10 2.61
N ARG A 3 48.98 -61.96 3.61
CA ARG A 3 47.53 -61.80 3.40
C ARG A 3 47.20 -60.32 3.59
N ALA A 4 46.68 -59.70 2.53
CA ALA A 4 46.20 -58.31 2.55
C ALA A 4 44.74 -58.32 3.00
N SER A 5 44.42 -57.59 4.06
CA SER A 5 43.05 -57.28 4.45
C SER A 5 42.73 -55.88 3.95
N ALA A 6 41.84 -55.79 2.96
CA ALA A 6 41.29 -54.52 2.49
C ALA A 6 40.17 -54.08 3.44
N ALA A 7 40.36 -52.96 4.14
CA ALA A 7 39.31 -52.30 4.90
C ALA A 7 38.56 -51.33 3.97
N ILE A 8 37.29 -51.61 3.72
CA ILE A 8 36.38 -50.70 3.02
C ILE A 8 35.85 -49.71 4.06
N ILE A 9 36.23 -48.44 3.94
CA ILE A 9 35.69 -47.35 4.75
C ILE A 9 34.49 -46.76 4.01
N THR A 10 33.29 -47.18 4.38
CA THR A 10 32.05 -46.58 3.89
C THR A 10 31.81 -45.26 4.64
N SER A 11 32.05 -44.14 3.97
CA SER A 11 31.76 -42.82 4.52
C SER A 11 30.27 -42.52 4.37
N VAL A 12 29.52 -42.54 5.47
CA VAL A 12 28.11 -42.12 5.51
C VAL A 12 28.09 -40.60 5.63
N LEU A 13 27.82 -39.91 4.51
CA LEU A 13 27.47 -38.48 4.52
C LEU A 13 26.04 -38.33 5.08
N ALA A 14 25.94 -37.89 6.33
CA ALA A 14 24.67 -37.43 6.89
C ALA A 14 24.32 -36.07 6.28
N PHE A 15 23.43 -36.06 5.28
CA PHE A 15 22.74 -34.85 4.86
C PHE A 15 21.75 -34.46 5.96
N ALA A 16 22.18 -33.58 6.86
CA ALA A 16 21.28 -32.87 7.75
C ALA A 16 20.43 -31.90 6.90
N GLY A 17 19.21 -32.33 6.57
CA GLY A 17 18.23 -31.46 5.96
C GLY A 17 17.88 -30.34 6.93
N TYR A 18 18.33 -29.12 6.64
CA TYR A 18 17.80 -27.92 7.28
C TYR A 18 16.37 -27.73 6.77
N ALA A 19 15.40 -28.34 7.46
CA ALA A 19 14.02 -27.90 7.35
C ALA A 19 13.97 -26.48 7.94
N LEU A 20 14.01 -25.47 7.06
CA LEU A 20 13.64 -24.10 7.42
C LEU A 20 12.25 -24.17 8.06
N HIS A 21 12.22 -24.05 9.38
CA HIS A 21 10.98 -23.77 10.09
C HIS A 21 10.51 -22.41 9.60
N ALA A 22 9.52 -22.39 8.71
CA ALA A 22 8.72 -21.21 8.45
C ALA A 22 8.02 -20.87 9.78
N GLN A 23 8.65 -19.99 10.54
CA GLN A 23 8.01 -19.33 11.68
C GLN A 23 6.75 -18.69 11.11
N ASP A 24 5.57 -19.09 11.60
CA ASP A 24 4.28 -18.69 11.05
C ASP A 24 4.19 -17.16 11.09
N ALA A 25 4.43 -16.54 9.93
CA ALA A 25 4.65 -15.10 9.88
C ALA A 25 3.32 -14.42 10.18
N LYS A 26 3.30 -13.53 11.18
CA LYS A 26 2.09 -12.77 11.56
C LYS A 26 1.46 -12.13 10.32
N LEU A 27 0.16 -12.37 10.12
CA LEU A 27 -0.62 -11.74 9.07
C LEU A 27 -0.55 -10.22 9.22
N ARG A 28 -0.15 -9.53 8.14
CA ARG A 28 -0.16 -8.08 8.04
C ARG A 28 -0.98 -7.67 6.83
N THR A 29 -1.82 -6.65 7.00
CA THR A 29 -2.60 -6.08 5.90
C THR A 29 -2.29 -4.60 5.72
N VAL A 30 -2.21 -4.22 4.46
CA VAL A 30 -2.13 -2.84 3.98
C VAL A 30 -3.46 -2.52 3.29
N HIS A 31 -4.11 -1.41 3.65
CA HIS A 31 -5.29 -0.93 2.94
C HIS A 31 -5.00 0.39 2.21
N VAL A 32 -5.15 0.39 0.88
CA VAL A 32 -4.91 1.55 0.02
C VAL A 32 -6.24 2.14 -0.46
N PHE A 33 -6.43 3.42 -0.20
CA PHE A 33 -7.55 4.24 -0.62
C PHE A 33 -7.08 5.10 -1.80
N VAL A 34 -7.53 4.76 -3.01
CA VAL A 34 -7.13 5.46 -4.23
C VAL A 34 -8.27 6.36 -4.67
N ALA A 35 -8.11 7.68 -4.54
CA ALA A 35 -9.04 8.64 -5.11
C ALA A 35 -8.72 8.80 -6.60
N LEU A 36 -9.60 8.31 -7.50
CA LEU A 36 -9.37 8.40 -8.94
C LEU A 36 -9.28 9.87 -9.39
N ALA A 37 -8.39 10.16 -10.33
CA ALA A 37 -8.24 11.50 -10.90
C ALA A 37 -9.52 11.91 -11.62
N ASP A 38 -10.00 13.13 -11.37
CA ASP A 38 -11.23 13.64 -11.97
C ASP A 38 -11.10 15.11 -12.37
N ASN A 39 -10.90 15.35 -13.66
CA ASN A 39 -10.75 16.70 -14.20
C ASN A 39 -12.02 17.57 -14.04
N GLN A 40 -13.19 16.97 -13.81
CA GLN A 40 -14.46 17.68 -13.76
C GLN A 40 -14.84 18.08 -12.33
N HIS A 41 -14.54 17.22 -11.35
CA HIS A 41 -15.04 17.37 -9.98
C HIS A 41 -13.97 17.72 -8.94
N GLN A 42 -12.68 17.67 -9.30
CA GLN A 42 -11.57 17.96 -8.39
C GLN A 42 -10.80 19.21 -8.84
N GLY A 43 -10.16 19.89 -7.88
CA GLY A 43 -9.26 21.02 -8.11
C GLY A 43 -7.88 20.65 -8.67
N ILE A 44 -7.76 19.49 -9.34
CA ILE A 44 -6.49 19.03 -9.92
C ILE A 44 -6.07 19.90 -11.10
N VAL A 45 -4.76 19.99 -11.33
CA VAL A 45 -4.25 20.41 -12.64
C VAL A 45 -4.73 19.38 -13.67
N PRO A 46 -5.53 19.78 -14.68
CA PRO A 46 -6.16 18.81 -15.57
C PRO A 46 -5.11 17.94 -16.28
N VAL A 47 -5.33 16.64 -16.23
CA VAL A 47 -4.53 15.66 -16.97
C VAL A 47 -5.22 15.31 -18.29
N ALA A 48 -4.62 14.46 -19.12
CA ALA A 48 -5.27 14.01 -20.34
C ALA A 48 -6.68 13.44 -20.03
N PRO A 49 -7.73 13.75 -20.83
CA PRO A 49 -9.12 13.41 -20.48
C PRO A 49 -9.37 11.93 -20.14
N VAL A 50 -8.64 11.03 -20.78
CA VAL A 50 -8.71 9.58 -20.51
C VAL A 50 -8.16 9.22 -19.12
N LEU A 51 -7.11 9.91 -18.67
CA LEU A 51 -6.48 9.67 -17.37
C LEU A 51 -7.26 10.35 -16.23
N GLY A 52 -7.91 11.48 -16.52
CA GLY A 52 -8.70 12.28 -15.57
C GLY A 52 -10.19 12.00 -15.59
N ASN A 53 -10.60 10.81 -16.07
CA ASN A 53 -11.99 10.36 -15.98
C ASN A 53 -12.20 9.59 -14.67
N GLY A 54 -12.88 10.22 -13.72
CA GLY A 54 -13.17 9.66 -12.39
C GLY A 54 -14.12 8.47 -12.36
N GLU A 55 -14.76 8.14 -13.50
CA GLU A 55 -15.68 7.01 -13.66
C GLU A 55 -15.04 5.81 -14.39
N ASP A 56 -13.80 5.95 -14.87
CA ASP A 56 -13.11 4.93 -15.65
C ASP A 56 -11.87 4.39 -14.93
N PRO A 57 -12.02 3.44 -13.99
CA PRO A 57 -10.89 2.89 -13.25
C PRO A 57 -9.85 2.26 -14.19
N ALA A 58 -10.26 1.66 -15.31
CA ALA A 58 -9.38 0.90 -16.19
C ALA A 58 -8.29 1.76 -16.86
N ARG A 59 -8.54 3.06 -17.05
CA ARG A 59 -7.58 3.98 -17.67
C ARG A 59 -7.15 5.12 -16.76
N ASN A 60 -7.77 5.28 -15.59
CA ASN A 60 -7.48 6.39 -14.68
C ASN A 60 -6.01 6.45 -14.24
N LEU A 61 -5.50 7.67 -14.10
CA LEU A 61 -4.12 7.98 -13.72
C LEU A 61 -3.64 7.17 -12.51
N TYR A 62 -4.42 7.15 -11.43
CA TYR A 62 -3.99 6.57 -10.15
C TYR A 62 -4.30 5.07 -10.00
N TRP A 63 -4.98 4.45 -10.98
CA TRP A 63 -5.43 3.06 -10.87
C TRP A 63 -5.04 2.15 -12.04
N GLY A 64 -5.71 2.30 -13.19
CA GLY A 64 -5.54 1.41 -14.34
C GLY A 64 -4.49 1.85 -15.36
N SER A 65 -4.05 3.11 -15.31
CA SER A 65 -2.94 3.59 -16.14
C SER A 65 -1.60 2.90 -15.79
N ALA A 66 -0.53 3.14 -16.58
CA ALA A 66 0.74 2.44 -16.45
C ALA A 66 1.35 2.44 -15.03
N TYR A 67 1.23 3.55 -14.30
CA TYR A 67 1.76 3.71 -12.94
C TYR A 67 0.65 3.80 -11.87
N GLY A 68 -0.59 3.49 -12.26
CA GLY A 68 -1.69 3.36 -11.31
C GLY A 68 -1.56 2.09 -10.45
N VAL A 69 -2.19 2.09 -9.27
CA VAL A 69 -2.02 1.05 -8.25
C VAL A 69 -2.30 -0.35 -8.79
N LYS A 70 -3.48 -0.58 -9.39
CA LYS A 70 -3.82 -1.90 -9.94
C LYS A 70 -2.79 -2.38 -10.96
N THR A 71 -2.47 -1.53 -11.93
CA THR A 71 -1.60 -1.92 -13.05
C THR A 71 -0.16 -2.14 -12.59
N PHE A 72 0.36 -1.27 -11.73
CA PHE A 72 1.74 -1.35 -11.26
C PHE A 72 1.96 -2.58 -10.37
N PHE A 73 1.06 -2.84 -9.41
CA PHE A 73 1.16 -4.02 -8.55
C PHE A 73 0.89 -5.32 -9.32
N SER A 74 -0.02 -5.34 -10.31
CA SER A 74 -0.23 -6.53 -11.17
C SER A 74 1.00 -6.90 -12.00
N ARG A 75 1.88 -5.93 -12.30
CA ARG A 75 3.11 -6.13 -13.07
C ARG A 75 4.35 -6.34 -12.19
N SER A 76 4.21 -6.15 -10.88
CA SER A 76 5.33 -6.27 -9.94
C SER A 76 5.61 -7.75 -9.65
N PRO A 77 6.84 -8.25 -9.84
CA PRO A 77 7.13 -9.68 -9.70
C PRO A 77 6.93 -10.21 -8.28
N GLU A 78 7.05 -9.35 -7.26
CA GLU A 78 6.92 -9.70 -5.84
C GLU A 78 5.47 -9.82 -5.38
N TRP A 79 4.53 -9.34 -6.19
CA TRP A 79 3.10 -9.34 -5.87
C TRP A 79 2.34 -10.30 -6.77
N GLU A 80 1.35 -10.97 -6.18
CA GLU A 80 0.39 -11.80 -6.87
C GLU A 80 -0.99 -11.21 -6.71
N ARG A 81 -1.69 -10.96 -7.81
CA ARG A 81 -3.07 -10.48 -7.77
C ARG A 81 -4.00 -11.66 -7.54
N LEU A 82 -4.65 -11.69 -6.39
CA LEU A 82 -5.56 -12.77 -6.01
C LEU A 82 -6.96 -12.56 -6.62
N ASN A 83 -7.52 -11.36 -6.49
CA ASN A 83 -8.82 -11.04 -7.08
C ASN A 83 -8.95 -9.54 -7.40
N CYS A 84 -9.93 -9.21 -8.24
CA CYS A 84 -10.50 -7.88 -8.35
C CYS A 84 -12.03 -7.99 -8.47
N VAL A 85 -12.76 -7.21 -7.69
CA VAL A 85 -14.22 -7.15 -7.72
C VAL A 85 -14.68 -5.77 -8.18
N GLN A 86 -15.69 -5.74 -9.05
CA GLN A 86 -16.29 -4.49 -9.52
C GLN A 86 -17.33 -4.00 -8.51
N LYS A 87 -17.36 -2.69 -8.29
CA LYS A 87 -18.39 -1.97 -7.52
C LYS A 87 -18.73 -2.61 -6.15
N PRO A 88 -17.73 -2.90 -5.27
CA PRO A 88 -18.01 -3.50 -3.96
C PRO A 88 -18.83 -2.59 -3.03
N LYS A 89 -18.79 -1.28 -3.25
CA LYS A 89 -19.60 -0.25 -2.57
C LYS A 89 -19.98 0.84 -3.56
N PRO A 90 -21.02 1.66 -3.33
CA PRO A 90 -21.42 2.73 -4.26
C PRO A 90 -20.31 3.70 -4.66
N ALA A 91 -19.44 4.06 -3.70
CA ALA A 91 -18.32 4.98 -3.91
C ALA A 91 -17.06 4.33 -4.50
N ILE A 92 -16.96 3.00 -4.50
CA ILE A 92 -15.76 2.26 -4.92
C ILE A 92 -16.06 1.55 -6.23
N LEU A 93 -15.35 1.88 -7.31
CA LEU A 93 -15.58 1.30 -8.63
C LEU A 93 -14.93 -0.08 -8.79
N GLU A 94 -13.79 -0.30 -8.13
CA GLU A 94 -13.08 -1.57 -8.17
C GLU A 94 -12.27 -1.76 -6.87
N ARG A 95 -12.25 -3.00 -6.35
CA ARG A 95 -11.34 -3.42 -5.28
C ARG A 95 -10.45 -4.53 -5.80
N CYS A 96 -9.14 -4.45 -5.57
CA CYS A 96 -8.21 -5.53 -5.88
C CYS A 96 -7.41 -5.95 -4.63
N VAL A 97 -7.20 -7.25 -4.47
CA VAL A 97 -6.36 -7.82 -3.41
C VAL A 97 -5.12 -8.45 -4.02
N PHE A 98 -3.97 -8.13 -3.44
CA PHE A 98 -2.68 -8.70 -3.80
C PHE A 98 -2.02 -9.37 -2.59
N LYS A 99 -1.29 -10.46 -2.84
CA LYS A 99 -0.46 -11.17 -1.88
C LYS A 99 1.01 -10.93 -2.19
N TYR A 100 1.79 -10.55 -1.19
CA TYR A 100 3.24 -10.57 -1.31
C TYR A 100 3.74 -12.02 -1.33
N ARG A 101 4.55 -12.39 -2.33
CA ARG A 101 4.90 -13.80 -2.58
C ARG A 101 5.68 -14.48 -1.48
N THR A 102 6.53 -13.73 -0.78
CA THR A 102 7.50 -14.30 0.19
C THR A 102 7.21 -13.90 1.64
N ALA A 103 6.08 -13.25 1.93
CA ALA A 103 5.73 -12.82 3.27
C ALA A 103 4.22 -12.92 3.51
N ASN A 104 3.81 -13.03 4.79
CA ASN A 104 2.39 -13.05 5.13
C ASN A 104 1.75 -11.65 5.11
N VAL A 105 1.84 -10.98 3.95
CA VAL A 105 1.40 -9.59 3.74
C VAL A 105 0.40 -9.52 2.60
N TYR A 106 -0.73 -8.86 2.83
CA TYR A 106 -1.74 -8.61 1.81
C TYR A 106 -1.96 -7.11 1.62
N LEU A 107 -2.19 -6.73 0.37
CA LEU A 107 -2.57 -5.39 -0.05
C LEU A 107 -4.03 -5.42 -0.50
N ILE A 108 -4.90 -4.72 0.21
CA ILE A 108 -6.26 -4.43 -0.22
C ILE A 108 -6.22 -3.03 -0.82
N SER A 109 -6.78 -2.84 -2.00
CA SER A 109 -6.76 -1.56 -2.69
C SER A 109 -8.11 -1.24 -3.28
N ASP A 110 -8.60 -0.03 -3.00
CA ASP A 110 -9.93 0.45 -3.39
C ASP A 110 -9.82 1.67 -4.30
N ALA A 111 -10.40 1.57 -5.50
CA ALA A 111 -10.54 2.67 -6.44
C ALA A 111 -11.83 3.43 -6.19
N TYR A 112 -11.74 4.54 -5.45
CA TYR A 112 -12.85 5.44 -5.22
C TYR A 112 -13.14 6.27 -6.46
N ARG A 113 -14.41 6.30 -6.86
CA ARG A 113 -14.92 7.17 -7.93
C ARG A 113 -14.44 8.60 -7.71
N GLY A 114 -14.05 9.28 -8.79
CA GLY A 114 -13.39 10.58 -8.71
C GLY A 114 -14.15 11.65 -7.92
N ILE A 115 -15.46 11.77 -8.15
CA ILE A 115 -16.35 12.67 -7.40
C ILE A 115 -16.44 12.33 -5.89
N GLU A 116 -16.09 11.12 -5.49
CA GLU A 116 -16.15 10.60 -4.12
C GLU A 116 -14.84 10.77 -3.35
N ILE A 117 -13.95 11.66 -3.79
CA ILE A 117 -12.67 11.94 -3.12
C ILE A 117 -12.84 12.28 -1.63
N LYS A 118 -13.93 12.98 -1.26
CA LYS A 118 -14.24 13.28 0.14
C LYS A 118 -14.51 12.02 0.95
N GLN A 119 -15.24 11.05 0.38
CA GLN A 119 -15.48 9.76 1.01
C GLN A 119 -14.18 8.94 1.10
N ALA A 120 -13.33 8.97 0.08
CA ALA A 120 -12.04 8.28 0.10
C ALA A 120 -11.13 8.77 1.24
N ILE A 121 -11.04 10.09 1.41
CA ILE A 121 -10.28 10.73 2.49
C ILE A 121 -10.90 10.42 3.86
N TRP A 122 -12.24 10.49 3.96
CA TRP A 122 -12.95 10.14 5.18
C TRP A 122 -12.69 8.69 5.60
N ASP A 123 -12.86 7.73 4.69
CA ASP A 123 -12.66 6.31 4.96
C ASP A 123 -11.21 5.99 5.33
N PHE A 124 -10.24 6.65 4.69
CA PHE A 124 -8.83 6.55 5.05
C PHE A 124 -8.58 7.03 6.49
N LEU A 125 -9.06 8.22 6.85
CA LEU A 125 -8.87 8.80 8.18
C LEU A 125 -9.64 8.03 9.26
N ASP A 126 -10.86 7.59 8.95
CA ASP A 126 -11.67 6.75 9.84
C ASP A 126 -10.96 5.42 10.11
N SER A 127 -10.42 4.79 9.06
CA SER A 127 -9.62 3.56 9.18
C SER A 127 -8.34 3.80 9.99
N ALA A 128 -7.65 4.92 9.76
CA ALA A 128 -6.46 5.30 10.54
C ALA A 128 -6.79 5.45 12.04
N ALA A 129 -8.02 5.86 12.37
CA ALA A 129 -8.51 5.98 13.73
C ALA A 129 -8.95 4.64 14.36
N GLY A 130 -8.85 3.51 13.65
CA GLY A 130 -9.40 2.22 14.06
C GLY A 130 -10.89 2.04 13.79
N GLY A 131 -11.46 2.96 13.01
CA GLY A 131 -12.81 2.89 12.52
C GLY A 131 -13.06 1.87 11.44
N SER A 132 -14.34 1.50 11.30
CA SER A 132 -14.81 0.63 10.24
C SER A 132 -14.02 -0.68 10.10
N ALA A 133 -13.42 -1.17 11.20
CA ALA A 133 -12.64 -2.39 11.21
C ALA A 133 -13.53 -3.54 10.74
N ASP A 134 -13.16 -4.11 9.60
CA ASP A 134 -13.93 -5.13 8.87
C ASP A 134 -12.95 -6.17 8.31
N ALA A 135 -13.46 -7.19 7.63
CA ALA A 135 -12.65 -8.18 6.94
C ALA A 135 -13.07 -8.33 5.47
N VAL A 136 -12.10 -8.29 4.57
CA VAL A 136 -12.30 -8.78 3.21
C VAL A 136 -12.19 -10.29 3.24
N THR A 137 -13.27 -10.96 2.85
CA THR A 137 -13.34 -12.42 2.84
C THR A 137 -13.12 -12.95 1.43
N MET A 138 -12.26 -13.95 1.29
CA MET A 138 -11.94 -14.58 0.01
C MET A 138 -11.92 -16.10 0.15
N SER A 139 -12.43 -16.80 -0.85
CA SER A 139 -12.23 -18.25 -0.96
C SER A 139 -10.82 -18.50 -1.49
N GLU A 140 -10.05 -19.34 -0.82
CA GLU A 140 -8.76 -19.84 -1.32
C GLU A 140 -8.94 -21.13 -2.13
N ASP A 141 -7.89 -21.48 -2.87
CA ASP A 141 -7.69 -22.78 -3.54
C ASP A 141 -6.69 -23.59 -2.68
N PRO A 142 -7.05 -24.77 -2.14
CA PRO A 142 -8.21 -25.62 -2.46
C PRO A 142 -9.56 -25.15 -1.89
N PRO A 143 -10.67 -25.48 -2.56
CA PRO A 143 -12.02 -25.12 -2.12
C PRO A 143 -12.30 -25.57 -0.69
N GLY A 144 -12.64 -24.62 0.19
CA GLY A 144 -13.03 -24.90 1.58
C GLY A 144 -12.32 -24.02 2.62
N THR A 145 -11.23 -23.36 2.25
CA THR A 145 -10.54 -22.39 3.12
C THR A 145 -11.04 -20.99 2.82
N VAL A 146 -11.50 -20.29 3.86
CA VAL A 146 -11.94 -18.89 3.78
C VAL A 146 -10.87 -18.02 4.42
N LEU A 147 -10.24 -17.17 3.62
CA LEU A 147 -9.27 -16.19 4.07
C LEU A 147 -10.01 -14.93 4.53
N HIS A 148 -9.85 -14.58 5.80
CA HIS A 148 -10.34 -13.33 6.37
C HIS A 148 -9.19 -12.34 6.50
N LEU A 149 -9.20 -11.29 5.69
CA LEU A 149 -8.18 -10.24 5.69
C LEU A 149 -8.68 -9.02 6.46
N PRO A 150 -8.08 -8.66 7.60
CA PRO A 150 -8.41 -7.42 8.30
C PRO A 150 -8.25 -6.21 7.37
N ALA A 151 -9.32 -5.45 7.20
CA ALA A 151 -9.41 -4.29 6.34
C ALA A 151 -9.76 -3.04 7.17
N HIS A 152 -9.59 -1.87 6.56
CA HIS A 152 -9.90 -0.58 7.18
C HIS A 152 -9.18 -0.44 8.53
N GLY A 153 -9.87 -0.12 9.62
CA GLY A 153 -9.27 -0.06 10.96
C GLY A 153 -8.63 -1.37 11.44
N GLY A 154 -8.92 -2.51 10.82
CA GLY A 154 -8.22 -3.77 11.09
C GLY A 154 -6.83 -3.88 10.46
N SER A 155 -6.48 -2.98 9.52
CA SER A 155 -5.19 -3.00 8.85
C SER A 155 -4.07 -2.35 9.67
N THR A 156 -2.85 -2.83 9.44
CA THR A 156 -1.64 -2.36 10.15
C THR A 156 -0.99 -1.16 9.50
N LEU A 157 -1.16 -1.01 8.18
CA LEU A 157 -0.72 0.16 7.41
C LEU A 157 -1.85 0.61 6.50
N LEU A 158 -2.07 1.92 6.45
CA LEU A 158 -3.09 2.57 5.66
C LEU A 158 -2.40 3.50 4.67
N ALA A 159 -2.84 3.51 3.42
CA ALA A 159 -2.27 4.38 2.40
C ALA A 159 -3.36 5.17 1.67
N TYR A 160 -3.16 6.46 1.50
CA TYR A 160 -3.95 7.30 0.60
C TYR A 160 -3.12 7.65 -0.64
N ILE A 161 -3.71 7.54 -1.82
CA ILE A 161 -3.10 7.92 -3.10
C ILE A 161 -4.10 8.69 -3.95
N GLY A 162 -3.70 9.86 -4.42
CA GLY A 162 -4.49 10.65 -5.37
C GLY A 162 -4.27 12.14 -5.20
N HIS A 163 -5.24 12.93 -5.65
CA HIS A 163 -5.27 14.37 -5.39
C HIS A 163 -5.35 14.67 -3.89
N ASP A 164 -4.80 15.81 -3.45
CA ASP A 164 -5.05 16.26 -2.08
C ASP A 164 -6.40 16.99 -2.03
N GLY A 165 -7.48 16.25 -1.77
CA GLY A 165 -8.81 16.83 -1.65
C GLY A 165 -8.96 17.83 -0.49
N LEU A 166 -8.08 17.77 0.53
CA LEU A 166 -8.08 18.75 1.62
C LEU A 166 -7.51 20.12 1.19
N MET A 167 -6.95 20.22 -0.02
CA MET A 167 -6.69 21.50 -0.69
C MET A 167 -7.96 22.13 -1.28
N ASP A 168 -8.98 21.33 -1.59
CA ASP A 168 -10.22 21.77 -2.25
C ASP A 168 -11.35 22.01 -1.25
N PHE A 169 -11.36 21.27 -0.14
CA PHE A 169 -12.43 21.32 0.84
C PHE A 169 -11.92 21.08 2.27
N GLN A 170 -12.75 21.45 3.24
CA GLN A 170 -12.53 21.14 4.65
C GLN A 170 -13.43 19.99 5.08
N LEU A 171 -12.93 19.15 5.99
CA LEU A 171 -13.76 18.20 6.72
C LEU A 171 -14.41 18.91 7.91
N PRO A 172 -15.68 18.62 8.24
CA PRO A 172 -16.36 19.27 9.36
C PRO A 172 -15.76 18.88 10.72
N HIS A 173 -15.18 17.68 10.80
CA HIS A 173 -14.46 17.17 11.96
C HIS A 173 -13.49 16.06 11.53
N TYR A 174 -12.54 15.72 12.38
CA TYR A 174 -11.62 14.60 12.15
C TYR A 174 -11.98 13.38 12.99
N PRO A 175 -11.89 12.16 12.42
CA PRO A 175 -11.98 10.92 13.20
C PRO A 175 -10.96 10.91 14.34
N GLN A 176 -11.42 10.58 15.54
CA GLN A 176 -10.59 10.47 16.74
C GLN A 176 -10.19 9.02 16.97
N GLN A 177 -8.96 8.79 17.43
CA GLN A 177 -8.42 7.48 17.78
C GLN A 177 -9.42 6.66 18.64
N ARG A 178 -9.79 5.47 18.17
CA ARG A 178 -10.80 4.59 18.81
C ARG A 178 -10.20 3.43 19.61
N ASP A 179 -8.93 3.10 19.34
CA ASP A 179 -8.23 2.01 20.02
C ASP A 179 -6.72 2.26 20.13
N ALA A 180 -6.03 1.37 20.84
CA ALA A 180 -4.58 1.45 21.08
C ALA A 180 -3.73 0.74 20.01
N SER A 181 -4.31 0.26 18.92
CA SER A 181 -3.57 -0.47 17.89
C SER A 181 -2.65 0.49 17.15
N HIS A 182 -1.38 0.11 17.01
CA HIS A 182 -0.44 0.89 16.22
C HIS A 182 -0.76 0.74 14.73
N ARG A 183 -1.04 1.88 14.08
CA ARG A 183 -1.27 1.99 12.65
C ARG A 183 -0.31 2.98 12.04
N GLU A 184 0.27 2.62 10.92
CA GLU A 184 1.11 3.50 10.11
C GLU A 184 0.31 4.05 8.93
N ALA A 185 0.60 5.29 8.56
CA ALA A 185 -0.07 6.00 7.47
C ALA A 185 0.93 6.42 6.39
N ILE A 186 0.60 6.13 5.13
CA ILE A 186 1.25 6.67 3.95
C ILE A 186 0.25 7.61 3.25
N VAL A 187 0.64 8.84 2.93
CA VAL A 187 -0.22 9.79 2.21
C VAL A 187 0.53 10.35 1.01
N LEU A 188 0.29 9.77 -0.17
CA LEU A 188 0.84 10.23 -1.44
C LEU A 188 -0.19 11.14 -2.13
N ALA A 189 -0.08 12.42 -1.82
CA ALA A 189 -0.85 13.51 -2.42
C ALA A 189 0.02 14.77 -2.37
N CYS A 190 -0.42 15.87 -2.98
CA CYS A 190 0.33 17.14 -2.98
C CYS A 190 0.32 17.80 -1.58
N ALA A 191 1.50 18.13 -1.03
CA ALA A 191 1.65 18.82 0.24
C ALA A 191 0.92 18.13 1.42
N SER A 192 0.84 16.80 1.39
CA SER A 192 -0.04 16.05 2.29
C SER A 192 0.33 16.20 3.78
N LYS A 193 1.60 16.44 4.12
CA LYS A 193 2.00 16.75 5.51
C LYS A 193 1.28 17.98 6.06
N GLN A 194 1.09 19.01 5.23
CA GLN A 194 0.41 20.24 5.63
C GLN A 194 -1.09 20.02 5.82
N PHE A 195 -1.75 19.37 4.88
CA PHE A 195 -3.22 19.30 4.86
C PHE A 195 -3.79 18.11 5.64
N PHE A 196 -3.11 16.96 5.64
CA PHE A 196 -3.55 15.78 6.40
C PHE A 196 -2.98 15.74 7.82
N GLY A 197 -1.99 16.58 8.15
CA GLY A 197 -1.23 16.50 9.40
C GLY A 197 -2.10 16.50 10.67
N GLU A 198 -3.07 17.42 10.76
CA GLU A 198 -3.98 17.48 11.92
C GLU A 198 -4.90 16.26 11.98
N ALA A 199 -5.46 15.85 10.85
CA ALA A 199 -6.39 14.72 10.77
C ALA A 199 -5.72 13.37 11.08
N VAL A 200 -4.49 13.15 10.59
CA VAL A 200 -3.67 11.97 10.91
C VAL A 200 -3.27 11.98 12.39
N ARG A 201 -3.02 13.15 12.98
CA ARG A 201 -2.70 13.25 14.41
C ARG A 201 -3.91 12.88 15.27
N ALA A 202 -5.08 13.40 14.91
CA ALA A 202 -6.34 13.11 15.58
C ALA A 202 -6.71 11.62 15.54
N SER A 203 -6.39 10.94 14.43
CA SER A 203 -6.64 9.50 14.29
C SER A 203 -5.69 8.62 15.13
N GLY A 204 -4.57 9.17 15.59
CA GLY A 204 -3.55 8.41 16.35
C GLY A 204 -2.63 7.56 15.48
N ALA A 205 -2.79 7.58 14.16
CA ALA A 205 -1.88 6.90 13.24
C ALA A 205 -0.53 7.61 13.15
N TYR A 206 0.55 6.84 12.96
CA TYR A 206 1.88 7.38 12.78
C TYR A 206 2.17 7.65 11.29
N PRO A 207 2.59 8.86 10.89
CA PRO A 207 2.92 9.15 9.49
C PRO A 207 4.24 8.49 9.08
N LEU A 208 4.15 7.33 8.44
CA LEU A 208 5.31 6.61 7.91
C LEU A 208 5.89 7.34 6.70
N LEU A 209 5.05 7.85 5.81
CA LEU A 209 5.50 8.58 4.61
C LEU A 209 4.42 9.56 4.12
N TRP A 210 4.80 10.80 3.86
CA TRP A 210 3.95 11.82 3.26
C TRP A 210 4.79 12.89 2.56
N THR A 211 4.16 13.86 1.91
CA THR A 211 4.85 14.86 1.09
C THR A 211 4.84 16.25 1.69
N THR A 212 5.87 17.03 1.37
CA THR A 212 6.01 18.44 1.79
C THR A 212 5.63 19.43 0.68
N GLY A 213 5.38 18.95 -0.54
CA GLY A 213 5.10 19.79 -1.70
C GLY A 213 4.34 19.04 -2.79
N LEU A 214 4.22 19.66 -3.97
CA LEU A 214 3.53 19.06 -5.09
C LEU A 214 4.25 17.80 -5.56
N MET A 215 3.50 16.75 -5.88
CA MET A 215 4.04 15.47 -6.34
C MET A 215 3.18 14.87 -7.45
N ALA A 216 3.73 13.83 -8.11
CA ALA A 216 2.95 12.91 -8.94
C ALA A 216 2.62 11.66 -8.08
N PRO A 217 1.39 11.48 -7.58
CA PRO A 217 1.07 10.44 -6.62
C PRO A 217 0.82 9.10 -7.32
N GLU A 218 1.90 8.42 -7.68
CA GLU A 218 1.88 7.18 -8.46
C GLU A 218 2.44 5.98 -7.68
N ALA A 219 2.07 4.77 -8.12
CA ALA A 219 2.22 3.55 -7.34
C ALA A 219 3.68 3.08 -7.13
N TYR A 220 4.65 3.52 -7.93
CA TYR A 220 6.05 3.13 -7.73
C TYR A 220 6.62 3.64 -6.40
N THR A 221 6.16 4.80 -5.93
CA THR A 221 6.56 5.36 -4.64
C THR A 221 5.97 4.52 -3.51
N LEU A 222 4.69 4.18 -3.61
CA LEU A 222 4.03 3.28 -2.65
C LEU A 222 4.72 1.92 -2.62
N LYS A 223 4.90 1.26 -3.77
CA LYS A 223 5.51 -0.08 -3.86
C LYS A 223 6.88 -0.11 -3.17
N SER A 224 7.72 0.90 -3.42
CA SER A 224 9.07 0.94 -2.84
C SER A 224 9.06 1.23 -1.33
N ALA A 225 8.12 2.04 -0.86
CA ALA A 225 7.90 2.23 0.58
C ALA A 225 7.41 0.93 1.25
N LEU A 226 6.48 0.22 0.61
CA LEU A 226 5.98 -1.07 1.09
C LEU A 226 7.08 -2.13 1.11
N ASP A 227 7.98 -2.18 0.12
CA ASP A 227 9.11 -3.12 0.13
C ASP A 227 9.97 -2.94 1.41
N GLY A 228 10.28 -1.69 1.78
CA GLY A 228 11.03 -1.39 3.00
C GLY A 228 10.26 -1.75 4.27
N TRP A 229 8.97 -1.42 4.31
CA TRP A 229 8.08 -1.76 5.43
C TRP A 229 7.92 -3.29 5.61
N ILE A 230 7.81 -4.03 4.51
CA ILE A 230 7.74 -5.50 4.52
C ILE A 230 9.04 -6.08 5.06
N ALA A 231 10.18 -5.51 4.66
CA ALA A 231 11.52 -5.86 5.13
C ALA A 231 11.83 -5.39 6.56
N ALA A 232 10.88 -4.77 7.27
CA ALA A 232 11.03 -4.22 8.61
C ALA A 232 12.18 -3.20 8.74
N GLU A 233 12.44 -2.47 7.65
CA GLU A 233 13.37 -1.35 7.67
C GLU A 233 12.87 -0.21 8.55
N ASN A 234 13.80 0.61 9.04
CA ASN A 234 13.44 1.80 9.79
C ASN A 234 12.83 2.87 8.86
N ARG A 235 12.22 3.88 9.48
CA ARG A 235 11.43 4.90 8.77
C ARG A 235 12.24 5.73 7.77
N GLU A 236 13.50 6.04 8.09
CA GLU A 236 14.38 6.75 7.15
C GLU A 236 14.75 5.86 5.97
N GLN A 237 15.00 4.57 6.19
CA GLN A 237 15.23 3.62 5.09
C GLN A 237 14.00 3.46 4.17
N VAL A 238 12.79 3.40 4.75
CA VAL A 238 11.53 3.41 3.98
C VAL A 238 11.41 4.69 3.15
N ARG A 239 11.72 5.85 3.74
CA ARG A 239 11.77 7.15 3.05
C ARG A 239 12.82 7.15 1.93
N ASP A 240 14.01 6.60 2.17
CA ASP A 240 15.10 6.53 1.20
C ASP A 240 14.69 5.69 -0.03
N ARG A 241 14.03 4.56 0.19
CA ARG A 241 13.46 3.74 -0.90
C ARG A 241 12.43 4.50 -1.71
N ALA A 242 11.49 5.16 -1.02
CA ALA A 242 10.45 5.94 -1.67
C ALA A 242 11.04 7.10 -2.48
N ALA A 243 12.02 7.83 -1.92
CA ALA A 243 12.71 8.92 -2.59
C ALA A 243 13.52 8.43 -3.80
N GLY A 244 14.24 7.31 -3.67
CA GLY A 244 14.97 6.69 -4.78
C GLY A 244 14.04 6.26 -5.92
N ALA A 245 12.87 5.70 -5.60
CA ALA A 245 11.86 5.37 -6.61
C ALA A 245 11.28 6.63 -7.26
N TYR A 246 10.93 7.64 -6.47
CA TYR A 246 10.38 8.89 -7.00
C TYR A 246 11.38 9.58 -7.93
N ASP A 247 12.66 9.66 -7.55
CA ASP A 247 13.72 10.19 -8.42
C ASP A 247 13.86 9.38 -9.71
N LYS A 248 13.88 8.04 -9.64
CA LYS A 248 13.99 7.18 -10.83
C LYS A 248 12.91 7.46 -11.88
N TYR A 249 11.67 7.67 -11.45
CA TYR A 249 10.54 7.88 -12.36
C TYR A 249 10.37 9.34 -12.77
N GLN A 250 10.49 10.28 -11.83
CA GLN A 250 10.26 11.71 -12.06
C GLN A 250 11.52 12.49 -12.47
N LYS A 251 12.70 11.88 -12.35
CA LYS A 251 14.00 12.45 -12.74
C LYS A 251 14.28 13.82 -12.10
N CYS A 252 13.85 13.99 -10.85
CA CYS A 252 13.96 15.27 -10.13
C CYS A 252 15.26 15.44 -9.35
N GLY A 253 16.08 14.38 -9.26
CA GLY A 253 17.28 14.29 -8.44
C GLY A 253 16.95 13.87 -7.00
N ILE A 254 17.73 12.92 -6.47
CA ILE A 254 17.54 12.33 -5.13
C ILE A 254 17.40 13.37 -4.00
N ARG A 255 18.15 14.49 -4.08
CA ARG A 255 18.03 15.59 -3.09
C ARG A 255 16.65 16.25 -3.11
N ALA A 256 16.04 16.41 -4.28
CA ALA A 256 14.68 16.95 -4.38
C ALA A 256 13.66 15.94 -3.88
N ALA A 257 13.81 14.67 -4.25
CA ALA A 257 12.95 13.58 -3.78
C ALA A 257 12.96 13.43 -2.25
N HIS A 258 14.13 13.53 -1.60
CA HIS A 258 14.20 13.53 -0.12
C HIS A 258 13.60 14.76 0.53
N ARG A 259 13.67 15.93 -0.10
CA ARG A 259 12.98 17.12 0.43
C ARG A 259 11.47 16.97 0.32
N LEU A 260 11.00 16.35 -0.76
CA LEU A 260 9.59 16.11 -1.02
C LEU A 260 9.00 15.06 -0.08
N LEU A 261 9.66 13.91 0.10
CA LEU A 261 9.17 12.78 0.90
C LEU A 261 9.78 12.81 2.29
N THR A 262 8.92 12.76 3.32
CA THR A 262 9.35 12.78 4.72
C THR A 262 8.57 11.76 5.55
N THR A 263 9.12 11.39 6.70
CA THR A 263 8.49 10.54 7.72
C THR A 263 8.36 11.32 9.03
N GLY A 264 7.44 10.92 9.89
CA GLY A 264 7.24 11.56 11.19
C GLY A 264 6.68 12.99 11.11
N TRP A 265 6.53 13.59 12.29
CA TRP A 265 5.87 14.88 12.52
C TRP A 265 6.68 16.09 12.07
#